data_AF-A0A9E4DZI8-F1
#
_entry.id   AF-A0A9E4DZI8-F1
#
_cell.length_a   1.000
_cell.length_b   1.000
_cell.length_c   1.000
_cell.angle_alpha   90.00
_cell.angle_beta   90.00
_cell.angle_gamma   90.00
#
_symmetry.space_group_name_H-M   'P 1'
#
loop_
_entity.id
_entity.type
_entity.pdbx_description
1 polymer ?
#
loop_
_entity_poly.entity_id
_entity_poly.type
_entity_poly.pdbx_seq_one_letter_code
_entity_poly.pdbx_strand_id
1 'polypeptide(L)'
;SDAEVATVAISGDSVAVTGVASGSADITVTASDGSLSASQDFTASVFTADRRVLEILYDELGGDGWTDKTNWKTVKPLDEWHGVSINADGRVDTLYLYRNSLTGEIPPELGTLPDLELLLLGDNSLTGEIPPELGDLSSLEWLFLSGNFLTGEIPPELGSLPDLEGLSLYANSLTGEIPPELGDLSNLEWLFLGSNSLTGEIPPGLGSLPDLEVLYLYYNSLTGEIPPELGDLSKLVRLDLRGNSLTGEIPPELGSLSSLESLALDVNSLTGEIPVDFLDLSSLEWFFWDDNEGLCAPDTTEFDNWLDGLVGWSGPRCD
;
A
#
# COMPACT_ATOMS: atom_id res chain seq x y z
N SER A 1 33.36 15.24 19.76
CA SER A 1 33.64 13.79 19.66
C SER A 1 34.87 13.48 20.49
N ASP A 2 34.98 12.26 21.02
CA ASP A 2 36.20 11.83 21.72
C ASP A 2 37.36 11.88 20.73
N ALA A 3 38.36 12.72 21.00
CA ALA A 3 39.44 13.05 20.05
C ALA A 3 40.39 11.87 19.77
N GLU A 4 40.20 10.72 20.45
CA GLU A 4 41.08 9.56 20.40
C GLU A 4 40.88 8.61 19.19
N VAL A 5 39.86 8.79 18.34
CA VAL A 5 39.56 7.84 17.23
C VAL A 5 39.79 8.42 15.83
N ALA A 6 39.93 9.75 15.69
CA ALA A 6 40.15 10.39 14.40
C ALA A 6 41.61 10.26 13.96
N THR A 7 41.85 9.59 12.84
CA THR A 7 43.18 9.51 12.20
C THR A 7 43.28 10.59 11.13
N VAL A 8 44.28 11.47 11.23
CA VAL A 8 44.57 12.50 10.22
C VAL A 8 45.77 12.08 9.40
N ALA A 9 45.62 11.97 8.08
CA ALA A 9 46.68 11.66 7.14
C ALA A 9 46.88 12.83 6.17
N ILE A 10 48.12 13.21 5.92
CA ILE A 10 48.49 14.25 4.95
C ILE A 10 49.21 13.58 3.78
N SER A 11 48.73 13.82 2.57
CA SER A 11 49.33 13.30 1.33
C SER A 11 49.35 14.40 0.28
N GLY A 12 50.55 14.90 -0.04
CA GLY A 12 50.72 16.06 -0.93
C GLY A 12 49.97 17.28 -0.39
N ASP A 13 49.08 17.85 -1.20
CA ASP A 13 48.26 19.02 -0.87
C ASP A 13 46.90 18.65 -0.25
N SER A 14 46.70 17.39 0.17
CA SER A 14 45.43 16.89 0.71
C SER A 14 45.54 16.42 2.15
N VAL A 15 44.51 16.72 2.95
CA VAL A 15 44.32 16.23 4.33
C VAL A 15 43.11 15.29 4.34
N ALA A 16 43.30 14.05 4.77
CA ALA A 16 42.24 13.07 4.96
C ALA A 16 42.04 12.82 6.45
N VAL A 17 40.79 12.82 6.91
CA VAL A 17 40.42 12.49 8.29
C VAL A 17 39.51 11.26 8.28
N THR A 18 39.90 10.19 8.97
CA THR A 18 39.16 8.93 9.06
C THR A 18 38.86 8.58 10.53
N GLY A 19 37.84 7.75 10.79
CA GLY A 19 37.51 7.31 12.17
C GLY A 19 36.71 8.33 13.00
N VAL A 20 36.05 9.29 12.35
CA VAL A 20 35.19 10.29 13.02
C VAL A 20 33.77 9.72 13.16
N ALA A 21 33.29 9.50 14.38
CA ALA A 21 31.86 9.29 14.67
C ALA A 21 31.08 10.62 14.52
N SER A 22 29.76 10.58 14.42
CA SER A 22 28.93 11.77 14.15
C SER A 22 29.27 12.96 15.07
N GLY A 23 29.36 14.17 14.50
CA GLY A 23 29.65 15.39 15.25
C GLY A 23 30.21 16.54 14.40
N SER A 24 30.33 17.71 15.03
CA SER A 24 31.05 18.86 14.49
C SER A 24 32.49 18.84 15.01
N ALA A 25 33.43 19.14 14.13
CA ALA A 25 34.84 19.27 14.47
C ALA A 25 35.47 20.44 13.70
N ASP A 26 36.48 21.06 14.31
CA ASP A 26 37.27 22.13 13.69
C ASP A 26 38.64 21.55 13.33
N ILE A 27 39.00 21.55 12.04
CA ILE A 27 40.38 21.23 11.64
C ILE A 27 41.15 22.54 11.63
N THR A 28 42.11 22.69 12.55
CA THR A 28 43.07 23.80 12.55
C THR A 28 44.43 23.33 12.04
N VAL A 29 44.93 23.95 10.98
CA VAL A 29 46.31 23.76 10.49
C VAL A 29 47.17 24.90 11.00
N THR A 30 48.26 24.60 11.70
CA THR A 30 49.18 25.61 12.25
C THR A 30 50.62 25.35 11.76
N ALA A 31 51.33 26.40 11.35
CA ALA A 31 52.75 26.31 11.02
C ALA A 31 53.58 25.87 12.24
N SER A 32 54.70 25.19 12.00
CA SER A 32 55.54 24.62 13.07
C SER A 32 56.14 25.66 14.02
N ASP A 33 56.26 26.91 13.58
CA ASP A 33 56.71 28.06 14.36
C ASP A 33 55.54 28.87 14.97
N GLY A 34 54.30 28.42 14.77
CA GLY A 34 53.08 29.08 15.25
C GLY A 34 52.74 30.37 14.51
N SER A 35 53.44 30.74 13.44
CA SER A 35 53.30 32.03 12.79
C SER A 35 52.02 32.18 11.95
N LEU A 36 51.42 31.05 11.53
CA LEU A 36 50.27 30.99 10.64
C LEU A 36 49.31 29.89 11.09
N SER A 37 48.02 30.20 11.18
CA SER A 37 46.95 29.22 11.42
C SER A 37 45.76 29.46 10.49
N ALA A 38 45.17 28.39 9.97
CA ALA A 38 43.87 28.40 9.29
C ALA A 38 42.98 27.33 9.92
N SER A 39 41.70 27.64 10.13
CA SER A 39 40.72 26.69 10.64
C SER A 39 39.52 26.60 9.71
N GLN A 40 38.97 25.41 9.55
CA GLN A 40 37.74 25.16 8.80
C GLN A 40 36.87 24.19 9.59
N ASP A 41 35.63 24.63 9.85
CA ASP A 41 34.62 23.82 10.50
C ASP A 41 34.12 22.77 9.50
N PHE A 42 34.01 21.52 9.95
CA PHE A 42 33.41 20.44 9.18
C PHE A 42 32.49 19.63 10.09
N THR A 43 31.38 19.17 9.52
CA THR A 43 30.42 18.31 10.23
C THR A 43 30.47 16.93 9.60
N ALA A 44 30.93 15.94 10.37
CA ALA A 44 30.88 14.54 9.98
C ALA A 44 29.56 13.98 10.48
N SER A 45 28.70 13.51 9.58
CA SER A 45 27.44 12.85 9.95
C SER A 45 27.60 11.36 9.69
N VAL A 46 27.44 10.53 10.73
CA VAL A 46 27.19 9.10 10.53
C VAL A 46 25.72 9.01 10.19
N PHE A 47 25.44 8.74 8.92
CA PHE A 47 24.08 8.53 8.46
C PHE A 47 23.64 7.13 8.87
N THR A 48 22.45 7.00 9.44
CA THR A 48 21.82 5.70 9.66
C THR A 48 21.60 5.02 8.30
N ALA A 49 21.53 3.68 8.27
CA ALA A 49 21.20 2.94 7.06
C ALA A 49 19.92 3.51 6.39
N ASP A 50 18.94 3.88 7.22
CA ASP A 50 17.66 4.44 6.77
C ASP A 50 17.84 5.76 6.02
N ARG A 51 18.69 6.68 6.51
CA ARG A 51 18.94 7.92 5.79
C ARG A 51 19.51 7.65 4.40
N ARG A 52 20.40 6.67 4.26
CA ARG A 52 20.97 6.30 2.96
C ARG A 52 19.87 5.84 2.00
N VAL A 53 18.91 5.03 2.49
CA VAL A 53 17.74 4.60 1.73
C VAL A 53 16.86 5.80 1.35
N LEU A 54 16.59 6.72 2.27
CA LEU A 54 15.81 7.92 1.96
C LEU A 54 16.52 8.83 0.96
N GLU A 55 17.84 8.98 1.04
CA GLU A 55 18.58 9.75 0.03
C GLU A 55 18.50 9.12 -1.37
N ILE A 56 18.47 7.78 -1.47
CA ILE A 56 18.23 7.06 -2.73
C ILE A 56 16.79 7.32 -3.20
N LEU A 57 15.81 7.17 -2.32
CA LEU A 57 14.41 7.48 -2.61
C LEU A 57 14.23 8.90 -3.14
N TYR A 58 14.88 9.89 -2.53
CA TYR A 58 14.83 11.27 -3.01
C TYR A 58 15.42 11.39 -4.43
N ASP A 59 16.57 10.77 -4.66
CA ASP A 59 17.27 10.88 -5.95
C ASP A 59 16.49 10.15 -7.07
N GLU A 60 15.91 8.98 -6.78
CA GLU A 60 15.16 8.16 -7.75
C GLU A 60 13.76 8.69 -8.00
N LEU A 61 13.10 9.23 -6.97
CA LEU A 61 11.71 9.66 -7.08
C LEU A 61 11.54 11.12 -7.52
N GLY A 62 12.60 11.72 -8.08
CA GLY A 62 12.57 13.10 -8.60
C GLY A 62 12.46 14.16 -7.51
N GLY A 63 13.14 13.98 -6.38
CA GLY A 63 13.11 14.81 -5.17
C GLY A 63 13.16 16.32 -5.40
N ASP A 64 13.98 16.77 -6.36
CA ASP A 64 14.09 18.19 -6.70
C ASP A 64 12.78 18.78 -7.22
N GLY A 65 11.89 17.97 -7.78
CA GLY A 65 10.57 18.32 -8.29
C GLY A 65 9.43 18.19 -7.29
N TRP A 66 9.66 17.64 -6.10
CA TRP A 66 8.60 17.44 -5.11
C TRP A 66 7.97 18.75 -4.63
N THR A 67 6.69 18.66 -4.25
CA THR A 67 5.90 19.79 -3.77
C THR A 67 6.42 20.30 -2.42
N ASP A 68 6.63 19.40 -1.47
CA ASP A 68 7.30 19.63 -0.21
C ASP A 68 8.49 18.67 -0.07
N LYS A 69 9.68 19.27 -0.04
CA LYS A 69 10.97 18.59 0.17
C LYS A 69 11.68 19.18 1.38
N THR A 70 10.93 19.69 2.36
CA THR A 70 11.50 20.34 3.55
C THR A 70 12.48 19.40 4.22
N ASN A 71 13.71 19.90 4.43
CA ASN A 71 14.85 19.23 5.06
C ASN A 71 15.42 17.99 4.34
N TRP A 72 14.83 17.52 3.24
CA TRP A 72 15.41 16.44 2.44
C TRP A 72 16.81 16.82 1.93
N LYS A 73 17.74 15.85 1.95
CA LYS A 73 19.18 16.02 1.64
C LYS A 73 19.92 17.05 2.52
N THR A 74 19.33 17.49 3.63
CA THR A 74 20.02 18.37 4.60
C THR A 74 20.65 17.57 5.74
N VAL A 75 21.41 18.23 6.61
CA VAL A 75 21.99 17.63 7.84
C VAL A 75 21.00 17.52 9.00
N LYS A 76 19.73 17.92 8.83
CA LYS A 76 18.73 17.86 9.89
C LYS A 76 18.36 16.41 10.26
N PRO A 77 17.95 16.13 11.51
CA PRO A 77 17.38 14.84 11.91
C PRO A 77 16.30 14.33 10.95
N LEU A 78 16.17 13.01 10.80
CA LEU A 78 15.23 12.41 9.84
C LEU A 78 13.77 12.72 10.17
N ASP A 79 13.42 12.79 11.45
CA ASP A 79 12.11 13.22 11.95
C ASP A 79 11.81 14.72 11.74
N GLU A 80 12.79 15.49 11.24
CA GLU A 80 12.54 16.83 10.71
C GLU A 80 12.31 16.83 9.18
N TRP A 81 12.49 15.71 8.47
CA TRP A 81 12.27 15.63 7.02
C TRP A 81 10.78 15.53 6.74
N HIS A 82 10.31 16.27 5.72
CA HIS A 82 8.90 16.22 5.33
C HIS A 82 8.47 14.79 5.07
N GLY A 83 7.42 14.35 5.76
CA GLY A 83 6.84 13.03 5.56
C GLY A 83 7.58 11.88 6.24
N VAL A 84 8.60 12.14 7.07
CA VAL A 84 9.37 11.07 7.73
C VAL A 84 9.11 11.10 9.24
N SER A 85 8.78 9.96 9.82
CA SER A 85 8.80 9.72 11.27
C SER A 85 9.88 8.71 11.64
N ILE A 86 10.28 8.70 12.91
CA ILE A 86 11.16 7.68 13.47
C ILE A 86 10.59 7.14 14.78
N ASN A 87 10.86 5.86 15.04
CA ASN A 87 10.46 5.19 16.27
C ASN A 87 11.39 5.56 17.45
N ALA A 88 11.15 4.96 18.62
CA ALA A 88 11.93 5.21 19.83
C ALA A 88 13.41 4.83 19.71
N ASP A 89 13.76 3.93 18.78
CA ASP A 89 15.14 3.51 18.48
C ASP A 89 15.80 4.38 17.39
N GLY A 90 15.08 5.39 16.88
CA GLY A 90 15.56 6.32 15.86
C GLY A 90 15.58 5.73 14.45
N ARG A 91 14.80 4.68 14.21
CA ARG A 91 14.62 4.04 12.89
C ARG A 91 13.37 4.58 12.21
N VAL A 92 13.40 4.67 10.88
CA VAL A 92 12.25 5.18 10.12
C VAL A 92 11.09 4.19 10.22
N ASP A 93 9.96 4.66 10.76
CA ASP A 93 8.73 3.90 10.94
C ASP A 93 7.58 4.38 10.03
N THR A 94 7.63 5.62 9.56
CA THR A 94 6.63 6.17 8.62
C THR A 94 7.27 6.97 7.50
N LEU A 95 6.79 6.71 6.29
CA LEU A 95 6.98 7.54 5.10
C LEU A 95 5.63 7.99 4.53
N TYR A 96 5.25 9.23 4.83
CA TYR A 96 4.06 9.91 4.33
C TYR A 96 4.43 10.91 3.24
N LEU A 97 4.38 10.50 1.97
CA LEU A 97 4.69 11.34 0.80
C LEU A 97 3.50 11.43 -0.16
N TYR A 98 2.29 11.36 0.38
CA TYR A 98 1.03 11.43 -0.36
C TYR A 98 0.89 12.78 -1.08
N ARG A 99 0.46 12.79 -2.35
CA ARG A 99 0.27 14.03 -3.16
C ARG A 99 1.49 14.94 -3.21
N ASN A 100 2.70 14.38 -3.28
CA ASN A 100 3.93 15.15 -3.21
C ASN A 100 4.65 15.31 -4.57
N SER A 101 4.00 14.93 -5.67
CA SER A 101 4.55 14.98 -7.04
C SER A 101 5.78 14.10 -7.24
N LEU A 102 5.82 12.94 -6.57
CA LEU A 102 6.85 11.92 -6.81
C LEU A 102 6.72 11.38 -8.24
N THR A 103 7.85 11.12 -8.88
CA THR A 103 7.95 10.54 -10.24
C THR A 103 8.91 9.36 -10.22
N GLY A 104 9.04 8.58 -11.30
CA GLY A 104 10.06 7.52 -11.36
C GLY A 104 9.60 6.21 -10.72
N GLU A 105 10.52 5.27 -10.54
CA GLU A 105 10.25 3.91 -10.07
C GLU A 105 10.54 3.78 -8.57
N ILE A 106 9.74 2.98 -7.86
CA ILE A 106 9.92 2.75 -6.42
C ILE A 106 11.26 2.00 -6.21
N PRO A 107 12.21 2.53 -5.42
CA PRO A 107 13.48 1.85 -5.18
C PRO A 107 13.27 0.55 -4.39
N PRO A 108 13.87 -0.59 -4.80
CA PRO A 108 13.85 -1.82 -4.01
C PRO A 108 14.55 -1.66 -2.66
N GLU A 109 15.47 -0.69 -2.51
CA GLU A 109 16.13 -0.38 -1.24
C GLU A 109 15.15 0.02 -0.12
N LEU A 110 13.93 0.44 -0.45
CA LEU A 110 12.88 0.65 0.55
C LEU A 110 12.62 -0.60 1.39
N GLY A 111 12.70 -1.80 0.78
CA GLY A 111 12.56 -3.10 1.46
C GLY A 111 13.60 -3.36 2.55
N THR A 112 14.63 -2.51 2.66
CA THR A 112 15.68 -2.63 3.67
C THR A 112 15.45 -1.80 4.93
N LEU A 113 14.27 -1.17 5.07
CA LEU A 113 13.84 -0.43 6.26
C LEU A 113 13.10 -1.38 7.23
N PRO A 114 13.78 -1.98 8.22
CA PRO A 114 13.24 -3.10 8.99
C PRO A 114 12.07 -2.73 9.92
N ASP A 115 11.96 -1.45 10.28
CA ASP A 115 10.99 -0.95 11.25
C ASP A 115 9.91 -0.08 10.57
N LEU A 116 9.84 -0.09 9.22
CA LEU A 116 8.85 0.69 8.49
C LEU A 116 7.46 0.08 8.65
N GLU A 117 6.57 0.82 9.32
CA GLU A 117 5.18 0.44 9.60
C GLU A 117 4.23 1.02 8.53
N LEU A 118 4.49 2.26 8.10
CA LEU A 118 3.61 3.00 7.17
C LEU A 118 4.36 3.48 5.92
N LEU A 119 4.04 2.94 4.76
CA LEU A 119 4.54 3.40 3.45
C LEU A 119 3.40 3.98 2.61
N LEU A 120 3.26 5.31 2.63
CA LEU A 120 2.12 6.04 2.08
C LEU A 120 2.56 6.97 0.95
N LEU A 121 2.55 6.44 -0.28
CA LEU A 121 3.04 7.10 -1.50
C LEU A 121 1.92 7.40 -2.53
N GLY A 122 0.65 7.36 -2.12
CA GLY A 122 -0.47 7.53 -3.02
C GLY A 122 -0.66 8.95 -3.60
N ASP A 123 -1.46 9.02 -4.67
CA ASP A 123 -1.75 10.21 -5.49
C ASP A 123 -0.48 10.93 -5.97
N ASN A 124 0.44 10.18 -6.57
CA ASN A 124 1.68 10.70 -7.15
C ASN A 124 1.74 10.36 -8.66
N SER A 125 2.94 10.33 -9.25
CA SER A 125 3.17 9.96 -10.64
C SER A 125 4.27 8.89 -10.73
N LEU A 126 4.27 7.97 -9.76
CA LEU A 126 5.17 6.81 -9.75
C LEU A 126 4.86 5.89 -10.93
N THR A 127 5.90 5.33 -11.53
CA THR A 127 5.88 4.44 -12.70
C THR A 127 6.63 3.15 -12.38
N GLY A 128 6.67 2.21 -13.33
CA GLY A 128 7.39 0.95 -13.16
C GLY A 128 6.61 -0.06 -12.34
N GLU A 129 7.28 -1.14 -11.94
CA GLU A 129 6.67 -2.24 -11.20
C GLU A 129 6.74 -1.99 -9.68
N ILE A 130 5.90 -2.69 -8.92
CA ILE A 130 6.02 -2.73 -7.45
C ILE A 130 7.21 -3.65 -7.13
N PRO A 131 8.24 -3.20 -6.40
CA PRO A 131 9.39 -4.04 -6.07
C PRO A 131 8.96 -5.20 -5.15
N PRO A 132 9.32 -6.46 -5.46
CA PRO A 132 9.05 -7.60 -4.58
C PRO A 132 9.77 -7.46 -3.23
N GLU A 133 10.86 -6.69 -3.14
CA GLU A 133 11.57 -6.39 -1.90
C GLU A 133 10.70 -5.65 -0.87
N LEU A 134 9.58 -5.05 -1.26
CA LEU A 134 8.62 -4.52 -0.29
C LEU A 134 7.99 -5.63 0.58
N GLY A 135 8.01 -6.89 0.12
CA GLY A 135 7.62 -8.07 0.90
C GLY A 135 8.59 -8.43 2.04
N ASP A 136 9.79 -7.83 2.08
CA ASP A 136 10.76 -8.03 3.16
C ASP A 136 10.51 -7.11 4.38
N LEU A 137 9.54 -6.19 4.29
CA LEU A 137 9.21 -5.22 5.34
C LEU A 137 8.40 -5.86 6.47
N SER A 138 9.06 -6.62 7.33
CA SER A 138 8.40 -7.45 8.36
C SER A 138 7.52 -6.70 9.36
N SER A 139 7.65 -5.37 9.48
CA SER A 139 6.87 -4.53 10.39
C SER A 139 5.80 -3.71 9.67
N LEU A 140 5.61 -3.91 8.36
CA LEU A 140 4.73 -3.08 7.55
C LEU A 140 3.27 -3.38 7.83
N GLU A 141 2.55 -2.36 8.29
CA GLU A 141 1.12 -2.40 8.60
C GLU A 141 0.31 -1.81 7.44
N TRP A 142 0.80 -0.74 6.79
CA TRP A 142 0.06 -0.02 5.75
C TRP A 142 0.91 0.26 4.51
N LEU A 143 0.52 -0.32 3.36
CA LEU A 143 1.15 -0.09 2.06
C LEU A 143 0.18 0.58 1.08
N PHE A 144 0.26 1.91 0.96
CA PHE A 144 -0.65 2.69 0.12
C PHE A 144 0.09 3.31 -1.07
N LEU A 145 -0.14 2.73 -2.24
CA LEU A 145 0.42 3.13 -3.52
C LEU A 145 -0.66 3.61 -4.51
N SER A 146 -1.87 3.88 -4.03
CA SER A 146 -3.03 4.21 -4.85
C SER A 146 -2.86 5.48 -5.68
N GLY A 147 -3.47 5.57 -6.86
CA GLY A 147 -3.47 6.81 -7.66
C GLY A 147 -2.08 7.13 -8.24
N ASN A 148 -1.42 6.14 -8.83
CA ASN A 148 -0.14 6.27 -9.51
C ASN A 148 -0.24 5.68 -10.94
N PHE A 149 0.90 5.53 -11.62
CA PHE A 149 1.01 4.88 -12.93
C PHE A 149 1.82 3.57 -12.84
N LEU A 150 1.69 2.84 -11.73
CA LEU A 150 2.38 1.57 -11.53
C LEU A 150 1.86 0.51 -12.52
N THR A 151 2.77 -0.31 -13.03
CA THR A 151 2.54 -1.35 -14.03
C THR A 151 3.06 -2.70 -13.53
N GLY A 152 2.98 -3.75 -14.35
CA GLY A 152 3.45 -5.08 -13.98
C GLY A 152 2.43 -5.83 -13.13
N GLU A 153 2.86 -6.93 -12.52
CA GLU A 153 2.03 -7.78 -11.67
C GLU A 153 2.10 -7.32 -10.21
N ILE A 154 1.11 -7.73 -9.40
CA ILE A 154 1.21 -7.59 -7.93
C ILE A 154 2.22 -8.63 -7.44
N PRO A 155 3.29 -8.27 -6.73
CA PRO A 155 4.26 -9.25 -6.26
C PRO A 155 3.63 -10.21 -5.23
N PRO A 156 3.73 -11.54 -5.40
CA PRO A 156 3.24 -12.50 -4.42
C PRO A 156 3.95 -12.38 -3.07
N GLU A 157 5.17 -11.83 -3.03
CA GLU A 157 5.93 -11.56 -1.82
C GLU A 157 5.18 -10.64 -0.84
N LEU A 158 4.28 -9.78 -1.33
CA LEU A 158 3.43 -8.95 -0.46
C LEU A 158 2.51 -9.80 0.43
N GLY A 159 2.16 -11.02 0.02
CA GLY A 159 1.38 -11.96 0.83
C GLY A 159 2.12 -12.54 2.03
N SER A 160 3.43 -12.28 2.16
CA SER A 160 4.27 -12.75 3.27
C SER A 160 4.41 -11.73 4.42
N LEU A 161 3.76 -10.57 4.31
CA LEU A 161 3.85 -9.50 5.31
C LEU A 161 3.00 -9.84 6.54
N PRO A 162 3.61 -10.12 7.71
CA PRO A 162 2.89 -10.71 8.83
C PRO A 162 1.92 -9.73 9.51
N ASP A 163 2.24 -8.43 9.48
CA ASP A 163 1.54 -7.39 10.22
C ASP A 163 0.69 -6.48 9.30
N LEU A 164 0.55 -6.81 8.01
CA LEU A 164 -0.14 -5.94 7.06
C LEU A 164 -1.65 -5.89 7.32
N GLU A 165 -2.14 -4.69 7.65
CA GLU A 165 -3.55 -4.37 7.91
C GLU A 165 -4.21 -3.75 6.68
N GLY A 166 -3.48 -2.92 5.94
CA GLY A 166 -4.01 -2.16 4.80
C GLY A 166 -3.15 -2.24 3.55
N LEU A 167 -3.70 -2.79 2.46
CA LEU A 167 -3.08 -2.80 1.14
C LEU A 167 -3.93 -2.01 0.14
N SER A 168 -3.40 -0.88 -0.34
CA SER A 168 -4.06 -0.06 -1.36
C SER A 168 -3.21 0.10 -2.61
N LEU A 169 -3.63 -0.58 -3.67
CA LEU A 169 -3.06 -0.50 -5.02
C LEU A 169 -4.06 0.09 -6.03
N TYR A 170 -5.17 0.65 -5.54
CA TYR A 170 -6.27 1.25 -6.30
C TYR A 170 -5.78 2.28 -7.33
N ALA A 171 -6.41 2.33 -8.51
CA ALA A 171 -6.14 3.32 -9.55
C ALA A 171 -4.66 3.36 -9.97
N ASN A 172 -4.20 2.26 -10.54
CA ASN A 172 -2.92 2.10 -11.21
C ASN A 172 -3.14 1.45 -12.59
N SER A 173 -2.08 0.94 -13.21
CA SER A 173 -2.12 0.16 -14.46
C SER A 173 -1.58 -1.26 -14.23
N LEU A 174 -1.84 -1.84 -13.06
CA LEU A 174 -1.40 -3.19 -12.69
C LEU A 174 -2.12 -4.24 -13.54
N THR A 175 -1.41 -5.31 -13.85
CA THR A 175 -1.80 -6.42 -14.74
C THR A 175 -1.57 -7.76 -14.04
N GLY A 176 -1.80 -8.87 -14.73
CA GLY A 176 -1.64 -10.22 -14.16
C GLY A 176 -2.83 -10.63 -13.31
N GLU A 177 -2.66 -11.70 -12.54
CA GLU A 177 -3.68 -12.23 -11.64
C GLU A 177 -3.55 -11.63 -10.23
N ILE A 178 -4.60 -11.74 -9.41
CA ILE A 178 -4.49 -11.45 -7.97
C ILE A 178 -3.68 -12.61 -7.35
N PRO A 179 -2.53 -12.38 -6.71
CA PRO A 179 -1.74 -13.45 -6.12
C PRO A 179 -2.54 -14.17 -5.02
N PRO A 180 -2.66 -15.50 -5.06
CA PRO A 180 -3.34 -16.25 -4.01
C PRO A 180 -2.67 -16.10 -2.63
N GLU A 181 -1.38 -15.76 -2.59
CA GLU A 181 -0.60 -15.47 -1.38
C GLU A 181 -1.19 -14.30 -0.58
N LEU A 182 -1.97 -13.39 -1.20
CA LEU A 182 -2.68 -12.35 -0.45
C LEU A 182 -3.74 -12.93 0.51
N GLY A 183 -4.16 -14.18 0.31
CA GLY A 183 -5.01 -14.92 1.24
C GLY A 183 -4.32 -15.38 2.53
N ASP A 184 -2.99 -15.25 2.62
CA ASP A 184 -2.21 -15.64 3.81
C ASP A 184 -2.03 -14.48 4.82
N LEU A 185 -2.50 -13.27 4.48
CA LEU A 185 -2.33 -12.05 5.28
C LEU A 185 -3.30 -12.02 6.48
N SER A 186 -2.94 -12.69 7.57
CA SER A 186 -3.85 -12.94 8.70
C SER A 186 -4.41 -11.69 9.41
N ASN A 187 -3.76 -10.54 9.27
CA ASN A 187 -4.19 -9.28 9.90
C ASN A 187 -4.84 -8.30 8.90
N LEU A 188 -5.03 -8.69 7.63
CA LEU A 188 -5.50 -7.77 6.60
C LEU A 188 -6.96 -7.36 6.84
N GLU A 189 -7.17 -6.05 7.00
CA GLU A 189 -8.49 -5.44 7.17
C GLU A 189 -8.98 -4.85 5.85
N TRP A 190 -8.12 -4.16 5.10
CA TRP A 190 -8.50 -3.43 3.89
C TRP A 190 -7.68 -3.85 2.66
N LEU A 191 -8.38 -4.32 1.62
CA LEU A 191 -7.78 -4.68 0.34
C LEU A 191 -8.42 -3.89 -0.81
N PHE A 192 -7.68 -2.91 -1.34
CA PHE A 192 -8.13 -2.06 -2.45
C PHE A 192 -7.31 -2.31 -3.72
N LEU A 193 -7.87 -3.10 -4.64
CA LEU A 193 -7.25 -3.44 -5.93
C LEU A 193 -8.02 -2.89 -7.14
N GLY A 194 -9.11 -2.15 -6.89
CA GLY A 194 -9.97 -1.64 -7.95
C GLY A 194 -9.31 -0.67 -8.93
N SER A 195 -9.92 -0.49 -10.10
CA SER A 195 -9.43 0.39 -11.19
C SER A 195 -8.00 0.08 -11.60
N ASN A 196 -7.76 -1.18 -11.99
CA ASN A 196 -6.53 -1.67 -12.58
C ASN A 196 -6.87 -2.47 -13.86
N SER A 197 -5.92 -3.24 -14.38
CA SER A 197 -6.11 -4.20 -15.48
C SER A 197 -5.87 -5.64 -15.03
N LEU A 198 -6.24 -5.97 -13.79
CA LEU A 198 -6.09 -7.32 -13.23
C LEU A 198 -7.00 -8.30 -13.95
N THR A 199 -6.53 -9.53 -14.10
CA THR A 199 -7.14 -10.64 -14.84
C THR A 199 -7.21 -11.90 -13.99
N GLY A 200 -7.64 -13.03 -14.55
CA GLY A 200 -7.76 -14.29 -13.81
C GLY A 200 -9.02 -14.34 -12.94
N GLU A 201 -9.05 -15.28 -12.01
CA GLU A 201 -10.17 -15.50 -11.08
C GLU A 201 -9.89 -14.79 -9.74
N ILE A 202 -10.94 -14.57 -8.94
CA ILE A 202 -10.78 -14.13 -7.55
C ILE A 202 -10.24 -15.32 -6.74
N PRO A 203 -9.07 -15.23 -6.07
CA PRO A 203 -8.54 -16.34 -5.30
C PRO A 203 -9.47 -16.71 -4.14
N PRO A 204 -9.91 -17.97 -4.01
CA PRO A 204 -10.77 -18.41 -2.90
C PRO A 204 -10.14 -18.17 -1.51
N GLY A 205 -8.80 -18.15 -1.44
CA GLY A 205 -8.05 -17.87 -0.20
C GLY A 205 -8.36 -16.50 0.40
N LEU A 206 -8.83 -15.52 -0.39
CA LEU A 206 -9.29 -14.23 0.14
C LEU A 206 -10.47 -14.37 1.10
N GLY A 207 -11.28 -15.43 0.98
CA GLY A 207 -12.37 -15.74 1.90
C GLY A 207 -11.91 -16.24 3.28
N SER A 208 -10.63 -16.55 3.44
CA SER A 208 -10.04 -17.05 4.70
C SER A 208 -9.45 -15.95 5.58
N LEU A 209 -9.54 -14.69 5.18
CA LEU A 209 -8.98 -13.54 5.90
C LEU A 209 -9.89 -13.16 7.09
N PRO A 210 -9.48 -13.44 8.34
CA PRO A 210 -10.39 -13.37 9.50
C PRO A 210 -10.81 -11.94 9.86
N ASP A 211 -9.98 -10.97 9.49
CA ASP A 211 -10.11 -9.56 9.88
C ASP A 211 -10.55 -8.64 8.73
N LEU A 212 -10.79 -9.18 7.53
CA LEU A 212 -11.11 -8.38 6.34
C LEU A 212 -12.46 -7.68 6.48
N GLU A 213 -12.44 -6.35 6.40
CA GLU A 213 -13.62 -5.48 6.50
C GLU A 213 -14.01 -4.90 5.14
N VAL A 214 -13.04 -4.65 4.26
CA VAL A 214 -13.30 -4.01 2.96
C VAL A 214 -12.52 -4.69 1.84
N LEU A 215 -13.26 -5.20 0.85
CA LEU A 215 -12.71 -5.81 -0.35
C LEU A 215 -13.21 -5.09 -1.60
N TYR A 216 -12.32 -4.35 -2.25
CA TYR A 216 -12.60 -3.60 -3.47
C TYR A 216 -11.80 -4.13 -4.65
N LEU A 217 -12.48 -4.82 -5.56
CA LEU A 217 -11.91 -5.41 -6.78
C LEU A 217 -12.50 -4.79 -8.07
N TYR A 218 -13.33 -3.76 -7.93
CA TYR A 218 -14.10 -3.15 -9.01
C TYR A 218 -13.26 -2.59 -10.16
N TYR A 219 -13.83 -2.49 -11.37
CA TYR A 219 -13.18 -1.97 -12.58
C TYR A 219 -11.82 -2.63 -12.83
N ASN A 220 -11.86 -3.95 -13.01
CA ASN A 220 -10.75 -4.78 -13.49
C ASN A 220 -11.26 -5.65 -14.67
N SER A 221 -10.49 -6.68 -15.05
CA SER A 221 -10.88 -7.69 -16.04
C SER A 221 -10.93 -9.08 -15.41
N LEU A 222 -11.38 -9.18 -14.15
CA LEU A 222 -11.52 -10.45 -13.44
C LEU A 222 -12.60 -11.32 -14.09
N THR A 223 -12.38 -12.62 -14.08
CA THR A 223 -13.21 -13.66 -14.72
C THR A 223 -13.53 -14.76 -13.72
N GLY A 224 -14.22 -15.83 -14.17
CA GLY A 224 -14.62 -16.93 -13.30
C GLY A 224 -15.88 -16.64 -12.51
N GLU A 225 -16.14 -17.45 -11.51
CA GLU A 225 -17.28 -17.31 -10.59
C GLU A 225 -16.87 -16.52 -9.34
N ILE A 226 -17.85 -15.99 -8.61
CA ILE A 226 -17.58 -15.44 -7.27
C ILE A 226 -17.28 -16.62 -6.33
N PRO A 227 -16.14 -16.67 -5.63
CA PRO A 227 -15.84 -17.77 -4.73
C PRO A 227 -16.83 -17.81 -3.56
N PRO A 228 -17.47 -18.96 -3.28
CA PRO A 228 -18.37 -19.10 -2.12
C PRO A 228 -17.65 -18.87 -0.79
N GLU A 229 -16.33 -19.08 -0.74
CA GLU A 229 -15.48 -18.82 0.44
C GLU A 229 -15.53 -17.36 0.88
N LEU A 230 -15.87 -16.41 0.00
CA LEU A 230 -16.08 -15.02 0.41
C LEU A 230 -17.22 -14.88 1.44
N GLY A 231 -18.14 -15.84 1.52
CA GLY A 231 -19.18 -15.90 2.54
C GLY A 231 -18.68 -16.18 3.96
N ASP A 232 -17.43 -16.63 4.12
CA ASP A 232 -16.81 -16.90 5.44
C ASP A 232 -16.27 -15.62 6.12
N LEU A 233 -16.23 -14.48 5.41
CA LEU A 233 -15.70 -13.20 5.88
C LEU A 233 -16.64 -12.49 6.87
N SER A 234 -16.76 -13.03 8.08
CA SER A 234 -17.73 -12.56 9.09
C SER A 234 -17.66 -11.07 9.47
N LYS A 235 -16.53 -10.41 9.22
CA LYS A 235 -16.31 -8.97 9.46
C LYS A 235 -16.47 -8.09 8.23
N LEU A 236 -16.71 -8.66 7.05
CA LEU A 236 -16.80 -7.90 5.82
C LEU A 236 -17.96 -6.92 5.87
N VAL A 237 -17.63 -5.64 5.71
CA VAL A 237 -18.56 -4.51 5.71
C VAL A 237 -18.87 -4.08 4.28
N ARG A 238 -17.88 -4.13 3.39
CA ARG A 238 -18.06 -3.68 2.00
C ARG A 238 -17.39 -4.61 1.00
N LEU A 239 -18.16 -5.03 0.01
CA LEU A 239 -17.72 -5.83 -1.12
C LEU A 239 -18.10 -5.12 -2.42
N ASP A 240 -17.10 -4.68 -3.19
CA ASP A 240 -17.32 -4.06 -4.51
C ASP A 240 -16.58 -4.86 -5.60
N LEU A 241 -17.35 -5.61 -6.38
CA LEU A 241 -16.91 -6.43 -7.51
C LEU A 241 -17.36 -5.85 -8.86
N ARG A 242 -17.93 -4.64 -8.86
CA ARG A 242 -18.53 -4.01 -10.04
C ARG A 242 -17.55 -3.90 -11.21
N GLY A 243 -18.04 -4.03 -12.44
CA GLY A 243 -17.23 -3.69 -13.62
C GLY A 243 -16.09 -4.68 -13.84
N ASN A 244 -16.42 -5.96 -13.80
CA ASN A 244 -15.54 -7.07 -14.13
C ASN A 244 -16.21 -7.95 -15.21
N SER A 245 -15.67 -9.14 -15.46
CA SER A 245 -16.24 -10.16 -16.34
C SER A 245 -16.60 -11.43 -15.55
N LEU A 246 -17.08 -11.25 -14.31
CA LEU A 246 -17.50 -12.37 -13.45
C LEU A 246 -18.75 -13.04 -14.02
N THR A 247 -18.83 -14.36 -13.88
CA THR A 247 -19.85 -15.23 -14.45
C THR A 247 -20.45 -16.14 -13.38
N GLY A 248 -21.40 -16.99 -13.76
CA GLY A 248 -22.04 -17.94 -12.84
C GLY A 248 -23.18 -17.33 -12.04
N GLU A 249 -23.66 -18.06 -11.04
CA GLU A 249 -24.67 -17.61 -10.10
C GLU A 249 -24.01 -16.92 -8.89
N ILE A 250 -24.76 -16.08 -8.17
CA ILE A 250 -24.29 -15.52 -6.91
C ILE A 250 -24.28 -16.64 -5.86
N PRO A 251 -23.15 -16.89 -5.16
CA PRO A 251 -23.11 -17.89 -4.11
C PRO A 251 -24.09 -17.57 -2.96
N PRO A 252 -24.96 -18.49 -2.54
CA PRO A 252 -25.84 -18.29 -1.38
C PRO A 252 -25.05 -18.06 -0.09
N GLU A 253 -23.81 -18.53 -0.01
CA GLU A 253 -22.91 -18.33 1.13
C GLU A 253 -22.70 -16.85 1.47
N LEU A 254 -22.78 -15.94 0.49
CA LEU A 254 -22.71 -14.50 0.73
C LEU A 254 -23.84 -13.99 1.64
N GLY A 255 -24.97 -14.70 1.74
CA GLY A 255 -26.04 -14.41 2.70
C GLY A 255 -25.63 -14.55 4.18
N SER A 256 -24.48 -15.18 4.45
CA SER A 256 -23.93 -15.35 5.80
C SER A 256 -23.18 -14.10 6.32
N LEU A 257 -22.95 -13.10 5.48
CA LEU A 257 -22.17 -11.89 5.79
C LEU A 257 -22.97 -10.90 6.64
N SER A 258 -23.16 -11.23 7.92
CA SER A 258 -24.02 -10.47 8.84
C SER A 258 -23.59 -9.01 9.08
N SER A 259 -22.32 -8.65 8.80
CA SER A 259 -21.76 -7.30 8.94
C SER A 259 -21.81 -6.49 7.65
N LEU A 260 -22.25 -7.07 6.52
CA LEU A 260 -22.17 -6.45 5.20
C LEU A 260 -23.16 -5.29 5.10
N GLU A 261 -22.63 -4.09 4.85
CA GLU A 261 -23.40 -2.86 4.64
C GLU A 261 -23.57 -2.52 3.16
N SER A 262 -22.59 -2.89 2.32
CA SER A 262 -22.58 -2.52 0.90
C SER A 262 -22.11 -3.67 0.03
N LEU A 263 -22.92 -4.01 -0.98
CA LEU A 263 -22.62 -5.01 -1.99
C LEU A 263 -22.84 -4.44 -3.40
N ALA A 264 -21.79 -4.39 -4.21
CA ALA A 264 -21.86 -3.96 -5.60
C ALA A 264 -21.38 -5.08 -6.53
N LEU A 265 -22.28 -5.57 -7.37
CA LEU A 265 -22.08 -6.65 -8.35
C LEU A 265 -22.42 -6.20 -9.77
N ASP A 266 -22.80 -4.93 -9.96
CA ASP A 266 -23.24 -4.39 -11.23
C ASP A 266 -22.14 -4.44 -12.29
N VAL A 267 -22.54 -4.41 -13.57
CA VAL A 267 -21.61 -4.44 -14.71
C VAL A 267 -20.71 -5.68 -14.67
N ASN A 268 -21.32 -6.86 -14.73
CA ASN A 268 -20.66 -8.15 -14.82
C ASN A 268 -21.41 -9.05 -15.84
N SER A 269 -21.12 -10.35 -15.85
CA SER A 269 -21.84 -11.37 -16.64
C SER A 269 -22.48 -12.43 -15.73
N LEU A 270 -22.91 -12.02 -14.53
CA LEU A 270 -23.58 -12.89 -13.57
C LEU A 270 -24.96 -13.29 -14.11
N THR A 271 -25.41 -14.46 -13.65
CA THR A 271 -26.65 -15.10 -14.10
C THR A 271 -27.46 -15.62 -12.91
N GLY A 272 -28.70 -16.02 -13.18
CA GLY A 272 -29.56 -16.66 -12.19
C GLY A 272 -30.39 -15.67 -11.39
N GLU A 273 -30.91 -16.16 -10.27
CA GLU A 273 -31.75 -15.41 -9.36
C GLU A 273 -30.96 -15.09 -8.08
N ILE A 274 -31.15 -13.90 -7.52
CA ILE A 274 -30.48 -13.53 -6.26
C ILE A 274 -30.89 -14.52 -5.16
N PRO A 275 -29.93 -15.13 -4.42
CA PRO A 275 -30.24 -16.14 -3.41
C PRO A 275 -31.20 -15.64 -2.33
N VAL A 276 -32.13 -16.50 -1.92
CA VAL A 276 -33.06 -16.21 -0.82
C VAL A 276 -32.34 -15.97 0.51
N ASP A 277 -31.13 -16.52 0.67
CA ASP A 277 -30.26 -16.32 1.83
C ASP A 277 -29.87 -14.85 2.04
N PHE A 278 -29.99 -13.99 1.01
CA PHE A 278 -29.73 -12.55 1.16
C PHE A 278 -30.75 -11.86 2.07
N LEU A 279 -31.92 -12.46 2.30
CA LEU A 279 -32.88 -11.98 3.30
C LEU A 279 -32.30 -11.96 4.72
N ASP A 280 -31.25 -12.75 4.98
CA ASP A 280 -30.56 -12.81 6.27
C ASP A 280 -29.51 -11.69 6.44
N LEU A 281 -29.22 -10.92 5.40
CA LEU A 281 -28.28 -9.78 5.43
C LEU A 281 -28.90 -8.57 6.15
N SER A 282 -28.97 -8.66 7.47
CA SER A 282 -29.66 -7.68 8.32
C SER A 282 -28.99 -6.30 8.42
N SER A 283 -27.71 -6.20 8.04
CA SER A 283 -26.93 -4.95 8.06
C SER A 283 -26.83 -4.27 6.69
N LEU A 284 -27.35 -4.91 5.62
CA LEU A 284 -27.17 -4.41 4.26
C LEU A 284 -27.95 -3.11 4.07
N GLU A 285 -27.25 -2.09 3.57
CA GLU A 285 -27.80 -0.77 3.27
C GLU A 285 -27.82 -0.50 1.77
N TRP A 286 -26.80 -0.97 1.03
CA TRP A 286 -26.67 -0.76 -0.41
C TRP A 286 -26.47 -2.05 -1.18
N PHE A 287 -27.26 -2.24 -2.24
CA PHE A 287 -27.15 -3.41 -3.09
C PHE A 287 -27.36 -3.10 -4.58
N PHE A 288 -26.33 -3.30 -5.40
CA PHE A 288 -26.37 -2.99 -6.83
C PHE A 288 -26.02 -4.23 -7.66
N TRP A 289 -26.87 -4.58 -8.63
CA TRP A 289 -26.68 -5.73 -9.53
C TRP A 289 -27.09 -5.45 -10.99
N ASP A 290 -27.30 -4.19 -11.34
CA ASP A 290 -27.57 -3.76 -12.73
C ASP A 290 -26.54 -4.27 -13.74
N ASP A 291 -26.89 -4.21 -15.02
CA ASP A 291 -25.97 -4.50 -16.11
C ASP A 291 -25.35 -5.91 -16.03
N ASN A 292 -26.11 -6.87 -15.49
CA ASN A 292 -25.89 -8.31 -15.59
C ASN A 292 -27.06 -8.92 -16.39
N GLU A 293 -26.86 -9.25 -17.67
CA GLU A 293 -27.96 -9.62 -18.59
C GLU A 293 -28.80 -10.81 -18.09
N GLY A 294 -28.22 -11.73 -17.33
CA GLY A 294 -28.89 -12.94 -16.84
C GLY A 294 -29.23 -12.96 -15.36
N LEU A 295 -28.95 -11.89 -14.60
CA LEU A 295 -29.15 -11.83 -13.15
C LEU A 295 -30.38 -11.01 -12.82
N CYS A 296 -31.24 -11.51 -11.94
CA CYS A 296 -32.44 -10.80 -11.52
C CYS A 296 -32.81 -11.09 -10.07
N ALA A 297 -33.53 -10.16 -9.43
CA ALA A 297 -34.05 -10.35 -8.09
C ALA A 297 -35.40 -11.11 -8.09
N PRO A 298 -35.61 -12.07 -7.17
CA PRO A 298 -36.85 -12.86 -7.04
C PRO A 298 -38.12 -12.00 -6.99
N ASP A 299 -39.11 -12.23 -7.86
CA ASP A 299 -40.43 -11.56 -7.82
C ASP A 299 -41.33 -12.13 -6.71
N THR A 300 -40.93 -11.93 -5.45
CA THR A 300 -41.69 -12.32 -4.27
C THR A 300 -41.90 -11.13 -3.34
N THR A 301 -43.05 -11.10 -2.67
CA THR A 301 -43.39 -10.05 -1.69
C THR A 301 -42.38 -9.99 -0.53
N GLU A 302 -41.79 -11.13 -0.16
CA GLU A 302 -40.77 -11.17 0.90
C GLU A 302 -39.50 -10.44 0.45
N PHE A 303 -39.03 -10.71 -0.77
CA PHE A 303 -37.87 -10.07 -1.34
C PHE A 303 -38.11 -8.58 -1.65
N ASP A 304 -39.30 -8.21 -2.13
CA ASP A 304 -39.70 -6.81 -2.31
C ASP A 304 -39.61 -6.03 -0.99
N ASN A 305 -40.18 -6.59 0.09
CA ASN A 305 -40.14 -5.95 1.41
C ASN A 305 -38.71 -5.80 1.94
N TRP A 306 -37.84 -6.78 1.65
CA TRP A 306 -36.43 -6.71 2.02
C TRP A 306 -35.70 -5.61 1.24
N LEU A 307 -35.88 -5.54 -0.09
CA LEU A 307 -35.33 -4.47 -0.93
C LEU A 307 -35.83 -3.08 -0.51
N ASP A 308 -37.12 -2.94 -0.20
CA ASP A 308 -37.72 -1.69 0.30
C ASP A 308 -37.13 -1.22 1.64
N GLY A 309 -36.48 -2.13 2.39
CA GLY A 309 -35.77 -1.84 3.63
C GLY A 309 -34.37 -1.26 3.44
N LEU A 310 -33.77 -1.42 2.27
CA LEU A 310 -32.42 -0.93 1.96
C LEU A 310 -32.39 0.60 1.78
N VAL A 311 -31.24 1.22 2.02
CA VAL A 311 -31.02 2.66 1.77
C VAL A 311 -31.03 2.95 0.28
N GLY A 312 -30.42 2.08 -0.54
CA GLY A 312 -30.45 2.21 -1.98
C GLY A 312 -30.08 0.91 -2.68
N TRP A 313 -30.87 0.55 -3.69
CA TRP A 313 -30.60 -0.60 -4.52
C TRP A 313 -30.91 -0.31 -5.99
N SER A 314 -30.31 -1.08 -6.89
CA SER A 314 -30.60 -0.97 -8.31
C SER A 314 -30.27 -2.27 -9.04
N GLY A 315 -31.21 -2.73 -9.87
CA GLY A 315 -31.12 -3.96 -10.66
C GLY A 315 -32.48 -4.49 -11.12
N PRO A 316 -32.51 -5.39 -12.13
CA PRO A 316 -33.74 -5.94 -12.67
C PRO A 316 -34.42 -6.96 -11.72
N ARG A 317 -35.74 -7.11 -11.89
CA ARG A 317 -36.57 -8.16 -11.27
C ARG A 317 -36.73 -9.32 -12.26
N CYS A 318 -36.92 -10.53 -11.77
CA CYS A 318 -37.22 -11.68 -12.62
C CYS A 318 -38.64 -11.55 -13.22
N ASP A 319 -38.84 -12.07 -14.44
CA ASP A 319 -40.13 -12.07 -15.16
C ASP A 319 -41.12 -13.17 -14.67
#